data_AF-X1G3T0-F1
#
_entry.id   AF-X1G3T0-F1
#
_cell.length_a   1.000
_cell.length_b   1.000
_cell.length_c   1.000
_cell.angle_alpha   90.00
_cell.angle_beta   90.00
_cell.angle_gamma   90.00
#
_symmetry.space_group_name_H-M   'P 1'
#
loop_
_entity.id
_entity.type
_entity.pdbx_description
1 polymer ?
#
loop_
_entity_poly.entity_id
_entity_poly.type
_entity_poly.pdbx_seq_one_letter_code
_entity_poly.pdbx_strand_id
1 'polypeptide(L)'
;AVSINKNNLTHEFIGESKVLAVSILSRDTPLFFIGHFGFKSGRDINKFEGINYEINETQAPVLTDNTLAYLEARVTQQLDVGTHTIFIGELVGADVVKEGEPMTYAYYHQVKRGTTPKRAPDNGGCSLSSS
;
A
#
# COMPACT_ATOMS: atom_id res chain seq x y z
N ALA A 1 0.21 14.48 7.18
CA ALA A 1 1.49 14.49 6.44
C ALA A 1 1.86 13.06 6.07
N VAL A 2 2.52 12.85 4.93
CA VAL A 2 2.99 11.54 4.47
C VAL A 2 4.48 11.60 4.15
N SER A 3 5.23 10.55 4.51
CA SER A 3 6.67 10.44 4.21
C SER A 3 6.87 9.43 3.08
N ILE A 4 7.47 9.86 1.98
CA ILE A 4 7.65 9.04 0.77
C ILE A 4 9.12 9.01 0.38
N ASN A 5 9.61 7.81 0.08
CA ASN A 5 10.98 7.61 -0.39
C ASN A 5 11.15 8.21 -1.79
N LYS A 6 12.25 8.94 -2.02
CA LYS A 6 12.53 9.63 -3.30
C LYS A 6 12.70 8.67 -4.49
N ASN A 7 12.97 7.40 -4.25
CA ASN A 7 13.11 6.39 -5.30
C ASN A 7 11.75 5.82 -5.77
N ASN A 8 10.65 6.17 -5.09
CA ASN A 8 9.32 5.68 -5.48
C ASN A 8 8.73 6.60 -6.55
N LEU A 9 8.14 6.02 -7.60
CA LEU A 9 7.39 6.78 -8.61
C LEU A 9 6.31 7.69 -8.00
N THR A 10 5.66 7.24 -6.92
CA THR A 10 4.66 8.05 -6.21
C THR A 10 5.22 9.36 -5.69
N HIS A 11 6.52 9.44 -5.36
CA HIS A 11 7.17 10.69 -4.96
C HIS A 11 7.13 11.72 -6.09
N GLU A 12 7.51 11.32 -7.30
CA GLU A 12 7.49 12.18 -8.48
C GLU A 12 6.06 12.65 -8.78
N PHE A 13 5.08 11.75 -8.76
CA PHE A 13 3.69 12.09 -9.00
C PHE A 13 3.12 13.08 -7.97
N ILE A 14 3.39 12.91 -6.68
CA ILE A 14 2.96 13.89 -5.65
C ILE A 14 3.73 15.20 -5.82
N GLY A 15 5.01 15.13 -6.19
CA GLY A 15 5.86 16.27 -6.48
C GLY A 15 5.32 17.17 -7.59
N GLU A 16 4.86 16.57 -8.70
CA GLU A 16 4.31 17.25 -9.87
C GLU A 16 2.85 17.66 -9.68
N SER A 17 1.99 16.72 -9.27
CA SER A 17 0.54 16.93 -9.18
C SER A 17 0.11 17.76 -7.97
N LYS A 18 0.95 17.82 -6.92
CA LYS A 18 0.64 18.44 -5.63
C LYS A 18 -0.65 17.93 -4.98
N VAL A 19 -1.07 16.72 -5.31
CA VAL A 19 -2.23 16.06 -4.69
C VAL A 19 -1.86 14.67 -4.22
N LEU A 20 -2.56 14.18 -3.19
CA LEU A 20 -2.42 12.81 -2.72
C LEU A 20 -3.76 12.27 -2.23
N ALA A 21 -4.00 10.99 -2.50
CA ALA A 21 -5.09 10.20 -1.93
C ALA A 21 -4.51 9.09 -1.05
N VAL A 22 -5.10 8.89 0.12
CA VAL A 22 -4.73 7.84 1.08
C VAL A 22 -5.94 6.94 1.29
N SER A 23 -5.82 5.68 0.92
CA SER A 23 -6.83 4.64 1.19
C SER A 23 -6.48 3.87 2.46
N ILE A 24 -7.41 3.82 3.40
CA ILE A 24 -7.31 3.02 4.63
C ILE A 24 -7.84 1.61 4.34
N LEU A 25 -6.93 0.63 4.33
CA LEU A 25 -7.25 -0.74 3.94
C LEU A 25 -7.93 -1.51 5.08
N SER A 26 -8.89 -2.37 4.73
CA SER A 26 -9.50 -3.34 5.65
C SER A 26 -8.51 -4.42 6.07
N ARG A 27 -8.62 -4.94 7.30
CA ARG A 27 -7.89 -6.12 7.79
C ARG A 27 -8.02 -7.35 6.87
N ASP A 28 -9.14 -7.46 6.17
CA ASP A 28 -9.43 -8.58 5.28
C ASP A 28 -8.78 -8.46 3.90
N THR A 29 -8.11 -7.33 3.61
CA THR A 29 -7.45 -7.09 2.32
C THR A 29 -6.53 -8.25 1.92
N PRO A 30 -6.69 -8.80 0.71
CA PRO A 30 -5.84 -9.88 0.21
C PRO A 30 -4.38 -9.45 0.04
N LEU A 31 -3.45 -10.37 0.28
CA LEU A 31 -2.01 -10.11 0.15
C LEU A 31 -1.58 -9.68 -1.25
N PHE A 32 -2.20 -10.26 -2.29
CA PHE A 32 -1.90 -9.90 -3.67
C PHE A 32 -2.25 -8.44 -3.97
N PHE A 33 -3.31 -7.91 -3.35
CA PHE A 33 -3.75 -6.52 -3.51
C PHE A 33 -2.70 -5.56 -2.91
N ILE A 34 -2.22 -5.86 -1.70
CA ILE A 34 -1.14 -5.11 -1.04
C ILE A 34 0.13 -5.14 -1.91
N GLY A 35 0.48 -6.32 -2.44
CA GLY A 35 1.69 -6.45 -3.24
C GLY A 35 1.62 -5.75 -4.60
N HIS A 36 0.44 -5.70 -5.21
CA HIS A 36 0.21 -4.98 -6.47
C HIS A 36 0.45 -3.48 -6.34
N PHE A 37 -0.04 -2.85 -5.26
CA PHE A 37 0.19 -1.42 -5.02
C PHE A 37 1.53 -1.10 -4.35
N GLY A 38 2.03 -1.99 -3.48
CA GLY A 38 3.20 -1.75 -2.63
C GLY A 38 4.56 -2.20 -3.18
N PHE A 39 4.62 -3.19 -4.07
CA PHE A 39 5.90 -3.75 -4.57
C PHE A 39 6.14 -3.57 -6.06
N LYS A 40 5.12 -3.20 -6.84
CA LYS A 40 5.26 -2.92 -8.27
C LYS A 40 5.31 -1.42 -8.49
N SER A 41 6.11 -0.94 -9.43
CA SER A 41 6.07 0.46 -9.84
C SER A 41 4.92 0.69 -10.82
N GLY A 42 4.25 1.84 -10.74
CA GLY A 42 3.26 2.24 -11.75
C GLY A 42 3.88 2.54 -13.12
N ARG A 43 5.22 2.52 -13.22
CA ARG A 43 5.97 2.62 -14.48
C ARG A 43 5.90 1.34 -15.31
N ASP A 44 5.77 0.18 -14.65
CA ASP A 44 5.89 -1.13 -15.29
C ASP A 44 4.54 -1.79 -15.54
N ILE A 45 3.51 -1.41 -14.77
CA ILE A 45 2.16 -1.96 -14.87
C ILE A 45 1.09 -0.88 -14.67
N ASN A 46 -0.05 -1.02 -15.35
CA ASN A 46 -1.24 -0.25 -15.02
C ASN A 46 -1.84 -0.79 -13.71
N LYS A 47 -1.52 -0.14 -12.59
CA LYS A 47 -1.97 -0.57 -11.26
C LYS A 47 -3.49 -0.56 -11.11
N PHE A 48 -4.22 0.20 -11.91
CA PHE A 48 -5.67 0.36 -11.79
C PHE A 48 -6.45 -0.55 -12.74
N GLU A 49 -5.77 -1.34 -13.57
CA GLU A 49 -6.43 -2.29 -14.46
C GLU A 49 -7.14 -3.38 -13.64
N GLY A 50 -8.47 -3.45 -13.75
CA GLY A 50 -9.30 -4.41 -13.01
C GLY A 50 -9.53 -4.08 -11.54
N ILE A 51 -9.23 -2.85 -11.10
CA ILE A 51 -9.45 -2.39 -9.72
C ILE A 51 -10.43 -1.23 -9.72
N ASN A 52 -11.45 -1.28 -8.86
CA ASN A 52 -12.42 -0.19 -8.76
C ASN A 52 -11.80 1.00 -8.03
N TYR A 53 -11.89 2.16 -8.67
CA TYR A 53 -11.50 3.44 -8.11
C TYR A 53 -12.51 4.52 -8.46
N GLU A 54 -12.53 5.57 -7.66
CA GLU A 54 -13.31 6.78 -7.86
C GLU A 54 -12.38 7.97 -8.07
N ILE A 55 -12.88 8.99 -8.78
CA ILE A 55 -12.18 10.24 -9.04
C ILE A 55 -13.01 11.35 -8.42
N ASN A 56 -12.42 12.03 -7.45
CA ASN A 56 -13.10 13.04 -6.64
C ASN A 56 -12.48 14.43 -6.87
N GLU A 57 -12.56 15.32 -5.87
CA GLU A 57 -12.17 16.72 -5.97
C GLU A 57 -10.70 16.93 -6.32
N THR A 58 -9.79 16.06 -5.87
CA THR A 58 -8.36 16.21 -6.18
C THR A 58 -7.93 15.63 -7.52
N GLN A 59 -8.85 14.95 -8.22
CA GLN A 59 -8.57 14.14 -9.42
C GLN A 59 -7.59 12.98 -9.18
N ALA A 60 -7.13 12.76 -7.93
CA ALA A 60 -6.36 11.59 -7.58
C ALA A 60 -7.29 10.37 -7.46
N PRO A 61 -6.90 9.21 -8.01
CA PRO A 61 -7.70 8.00 -7.91
C PRO A 61 -7.77 7.48 -6.47
N VAL A 62 -8.99 7.32 -5.97
CA VAL A 62 -9.28 6.74 -4.65
C VAL A 62 -9.73 5.30 -4.85
N LEU A 63 -9.02 4.34 -4.25
CA LEU A 63 -9.41 2.93 -4.31
C LEU A 63 -10.67 2.69 -3.47
N THR A 64 -11.66 2.00 -4.04
CA THR A 64 -12.89 1.61 -3.35
C THR A 64 -12.87 0.13 -2.94
N ASP A 65 -12.14 -0.69 -3.68
CA ASP A 65 -11.89 -2.07 -3.32
C ASP A 65 -11.01 -2.16 -2.07
N ASN A 66 -11.40 -3.03 -1.13
CA ASN A 66 -10.71 -3.29 0.14
C ASN A 66 -10.42 -2.05 1.02
N THR A 67 -11.06 -0.92 0.72
CA THR A 67 -10.85 0.35 1.42
C THR A 67 -12.04 0.63 2.34
N LEU A 68 -11.76 0.96 3.59
CA LEU A 68 -12.76 1.33 4.61
C LEU A 68 -13.04 2.82 4.59
N ALA A 69 -12.02 3.63 4.38
CA ALA A 69 -12.10 5.09 4.34
C ALA A 69 -10.98 5.66 3.49
N TYR A 70 -11.16 6.88 3.00
CA TYR A 70 -10.13 7.59 2.24
C TYR A 70 -9.95 9.01 2.72
N LEU A 71 -8.77 9.57 2.42
CA LEU A 71 -8.41 10.95 2.66
C LEU A 71 -7.78 11.51 1.39
N GLU A 72 -8.20 12.69 0.98
CA GLU A 72 -7.65 13.44 -0.14
C GLU A 72 -7.06 14.75 0.37
N ALA A 73 -5.84 15.06 -0.06
CA ALA A 73 -5.17 16.27 0.36
C ALA A 73 -4.44 16.97 -0.78
N ARG A 74 -4.46 18.31 -0.74
CA ARG A 74 -3.63 19.18 -1.57
C ARG A 74 -2.33 19.47 -0.83
N VAL A 75 -1.19 19.19 -1.43
CA VAL A 75 0.14 19.40 -0.85
C VAL A 75 0.42 20.89 -0.76
N THR A 76 0.62 21.38 0.46
CA THR A 76 0.94 22.78 0.75
C THR A 76 2.42 22.97 1.04
N GLN A 77 3.11 21.96 1.57
CA GLN A 77 4.55 22.02 1.86
C GLN A 77 5.25 20.69 1.61
N GLN A 78 6.55 20.78 1.33
CA GLN A 78 7.43 19.63 1.15
C GLN A 78 8.71 19.85 1.95
N LEU A 79 9.06 18.90 2.80
CA LEU A 79 10.27 18.94 3.61
C LEU A 79 11.20 17.82 3.17
N ASP A 80 12.38 18.20 2.68
CA ASP A 80 13.45 17.25 2.38
C ASP A 80 14.11 16.78 3.68
N VAL A 81 14.11 15.46 3.91
CA VAL A 81 14.72 14.82 5.08
C VAL A 81 15.74 13.75 4.65
N GLY A 82 16.43 13.97 3.53
CA GLY A 82 17.48 13.10 3.01
C GLY A 82 16.93 12.05 2.04
N THR A 83 16.65 10.84 2.53
CA THR A 83 16.17 9.73 1.67
C THR A 83 14.68 9.81 1.36
N HIS A 84 13.93 10.60 2.13
CA HIS A 84 12.50 10.79 1.99
C HIS A 84 12.17 12.28 1.87
N THR A 85 10.99 12.56 1.34
CA THR A 85 10.34 13.86 1.43
C THR A 85 9.07 13.70 2.26
N ILE A 86 8.88 14.60 3.22
CA ILE A 86 7.63 14.72 3.97
C ILE A 86 6.74 15.70 3.23
N PHE A 87 5.60 15.20 2.75
CA PHE A 87 4.57 16.02 2.13
C PHE A 87 3.55 16.40 3.20
N ILE A 88 3.39 17.70 3.42
CA ILE A 88 2.34 18.27 4.25
C ILE A 88 1.23 18.71 3.30
N GLY A 89 0.02 18.22 3.54
CA GLY A 89 -1.14 18.57 2.75
C GLY A 89 -2.30 19.00 3.62
N GLU A 90 -3.10 19.89 3.06
CA GLU A 90 -4.41 20.29 3.56
C GLU A 90 -5.45 19.26 3.11
N LEU A 91 -6.26 18.77 4.05
CA LEU A 91 -7.32 17.81 3.75
C LEU A 91 -8.46 18.53 3.02
N VAL A 92 -8.83 18.03 1.84
CA VAL A 92 -9.88 18.62 1.00
C VAL A 92 -11.05 17.66 0.79
N GLY A 93 -10.85 16.37 1.01
CA GLY A 93 -11.91 15.36 0.96
C GLY A 93 -11.60 14.20 1.90
N ALA A 94 -12.63 13.63 2.49
CA ALA A 94 -12.52 12.42 3.31
C ALA A 94 -13.90 11.77 3.42
N ASP A 95 -13.94 10.45 3.37
CA ASP A 95 -15.18 9.72 3.62
C ASP A 95 -14.91 8.30 4.17
N VAL A 96 -15.92 7.75 4.83
CA VAL A 96 -15.98 6.35 5.27
C VAL A 96 -16.82 5.58 4.26
N VAL A 97 -16.14 4.71 3.49
CA VAL A 97 -16.76 3.92 2.43
C VAL A 97 -17.45 2.68 3.00
N LYS A 98 -16.85 2.05 4.04
CA LYS A 98 -17.32 0.80 4.64
C LYS A 98 -16.95 0.73 6.12
N GLU A 99 -17.81 0.11 6.92
CA GLU A 99 -17.47 -0.28 8.29
C GLU A 99 -16.52 -1.49 8.29
N GLY A 100 -15.63 -1.56 9.28
CA GLY A 100 -14.71 -2.68 9.43
C GLY A 100 -13.49 -2.34 10.28
N GLU A 101 -12.61 -3.32 10.47
CA GLU A 101 -11.36 -3.15 11.21
C GLU A 101 -10.22 -2.73 10.26
N PRO A 102 -9.54 -1.60 10.49
CA PRO A 102 -8.43 -1.18 9.64
C PRO A 102 -7.20 -2.08 9.82
N MET A 103 -6.50 -2.33 8.72
CA MET A 103 -5.25 -3.09 8.77
C MET A 103 -4.14 -2.28 9.43
N THR A 104 -3.62 -2.76 10.55
CA THR A 104 -2.43 -2.17 11.18
C THR A 104 -1.14 -2.75 10.59
N TYR A 105 -0.06 -1.97 10.64
CA TYR A 105 1.25 -2.45 10.20
C TYR A 105 1.73 -3.67 11.03
N ALA A 106 1.43 -3.69 12.33
CA ALA A 106 1.73 -4.83 13.20
C ALA A 106 1.00 -6.10 12.73
N TYR A 107 -0.28 -6.00 12.42
CA TYR A 107 -1.06 -7.12 11.88
C TYR A 107 -0.51 -7.61 10.55
N TYR A 108 -0.20 -6.69 9.62
CA TYR A 108 0.41 -7.04 8.34
C TYR A 108 1.70 -7.84 8.52
N HIS A 109 2.59 -7.42 9.44
CA HIS A 109 3.85 -8.11 9.66
C HIS A 109 3.67 -9.48 10.35
N GLN A 110 2.83 -9.56 11.37
CA GLN A 110 2.65 -10.78 12.18
C GLN A 110 1.84 -11.86 11.45
N VAL A 111 0.76 -11.47 10.78
CA VAL A 111 -0.22 -12.41 10.24
C VAL A 111 -0.04 -12.60 8.75
N LYS A 112 0.15 -11.51 8.00
CA LYS A 112 0.15 -11.54 6.53
C LYS A 112 1.54 -11.79 5.94
N ARG A 113 2.63 -11.28 6.55
CA ARG A 113 4.02 -11.66 6.18
C ARG A 113 4.54 -12.90 6.91
N GLY A 114 3.99 -13.20 8.08
CA GLY A 114 4.38 -14.36 8.91
C GLY A 114 3.99 -15.72 8.30
N THR A 115 2.97 -15.78 7.45
CA THR A 115 2.64 -16.96 6.66
C THR A 115 3.43 -16.98 5.35
N THR A 116 4.76 -17.07 5.47
CA THR A 116 5.50 -17.70 4.38
C THR A 116 5.10 -19.17 4.41
N PRO A 117 4.57 -19.78 3.34
CA PRO A 117 4.40 -21.22 3.31
C PRO A 117 5.77 -21.83 3.57
N LYS A 118 5.91 -22.57 4.67
CA LYS A 118 7.04 -23.47 4.87
C LYS A 118 6.97 -24.44 3.69
N ARG A 119 7.76 -24.22 2.65
CA ARG A 119 7.97 -25.21 1.61
C ARG A 119 8.83 -26.31 2.24
N ALA A 120 8.18 -27.15 3.03
CA ALA A 120 8.72 -28.42 3.49
C ALA A 120 8.22 -29.50 2.53
N PRO A 121 9.13 -30.31 1.99
CA PRO A 121 8.95 -31.73 1.99
C PRO A 121 9.85 -32.30 3.10
N ASP A 122 9.26 -32.51 4.28
CA ASP A 122 9.72 -33.56 5.18
C ASP A 122 9.22 -34.87 4.59
N ASN A 123 9.98 -35.47 3.68
CA ASN A 123 9.81 -36.88 3.34
C ASN A 123 11.06 -37.60 3.82
N GLY A 124 10.89 -38.31 4.94
CA GLY A 124 11.89 -39.13 5.57
C GLY A 124 12.43 -40.25 4.67
N GLY A 125 13.67 -40.63 4.95
CA GLY A 125 14.35 -41.74 4.33
C GLY A 125 15.61 -42.06 5.12
N CYS A 126 15.40 -42.73 6.26
CA CYS A 126 16.43 -43.37 7.06
C CYS A 126 17.24 -44.35 6.19
N SER A 127 18.57 -44.24 6.19
CA SER A 127 19.45 -45.40 6.05
C SER A 127 20.82 -45.09 6.66
N LEU A 128 21.00 -45.57 7.89
CA LEU A 128 22.31 -45.94 8.42
C LEU A 128 22.91 -47.02 7.50
N SER A 129 24.15 -46.84 7.06
CA SER A 129 25.01 -47.95 6.69
C SER A 129 26.44 -47.67 7.13
N SER A 130 26.73 -48.10 8.36
CA SER A 130 28.07 -48.45 8.80
C SER A 130 28.36 -49.88 8.36
N SER A 131 29.36 -50.06 7.49
CA SER A 131 30.24 -51.23 7.40
C SER A 131 31.46 -50.83 6.60
#